data_AF-E2Q7Z4-F1
#
_entry.id   AF-E2Q7Z4-F1
#
_cell.length_a   1.000
_cell.length_b   1.000
_cell.length_c   1.000
_cell.angle_alpha   90.00
_cell.angle_beta   90.00
_cell.angle_gamma   90.00
#
_symmetry.space_group_name_H-M   'P 1'
#
loop_
_entity.id
_entity.type
_entity.pdbx_description
1 polymer ?
#
loop_
_entity_poly.entity_id
_entity_poly.type
_entity_poly.pdbx_seq_one_letter_code
_entity_poly.pdbx_strand_id
1 'polypeptide(L)'
;MTGAKFTQIQFGMTRQQVLDIAGAENCETGGSFGDSIHCRGHAAGDYYAYATFGFTSAAADAKVDSKSQEKLLAPSAPTLTLAKFNQVTVGMTRAQVLATVGQGSCTTWSEYYPAYPSTAGVTLSLSCFDVDGYSSTGFYRGSAHLWFTDGVLQGKRQWDLV
;
A
#
# COMPACT_ATOMS: atom_id res chain seq x y z
N MET A 1 13.32 0.05 -7.40
CA MET A 1 12.39 0.79 -6.50
C MET A 1 12.70 0.43 -5.05
N THR A 2 12.61 1.36 -4.09
CA THR A 2 12.84 1.07 -2.66
C THR A 2 11.73 1.67 -1.80
N GLY A 3 11.57 1.19 -0.56
CA GLY A 3 10.65 1.79 0.41
C GLY A 3 10.91 3.28 0.65
N ALA A 4 12.19 3.70 0.71
CA ALA A 4 12.54 5.11 0.86
C ALA A 4 12.06 5.96 -0.33
N LYS A 5 12.27 5.49 -1.57
CA LYS A 5 11.77 6.16 -2.78
C LYS A 5 10.23 6.21 -2.82
N PHE A 6 9.56 5.12 -2.41
CA PHE A 6 8.09 5.07 -2.32
C PHE A 6 7.54 6.13 -1.36
N THR A 7 8.18 6.27 -0.20
CA THR A 7 7.80 7.26 0.81
C THR A 7 8.12 8.67 0.36
N GLN A 8 9.14 8.90 -0.48
CA GLN A 8 9.46 10.22 -1.02
C GLN A 8 8.42 10.70 -2.04
N ILE A 9 7.86 9.81 -2.86
CA ILE A 9 6.82 10.16 -3.85
C ILE A 9 5.52 10.53 -3.13
N GLN A 10 4.97 11.71 -3.41
CA GLN A 10 3.74 12.21 -2.77
C GLN A 10 2.57 12.31 -3.77
N PHE A 11 1.35 12.31 -3.24
CA PHE A 11 0.17 12.76 -3.99
C PHE A 11 0.40 14.19 -4.51
N GLY A 12 -0.06 14.48 -5.73
CA GLY A 12 0.19 15.77 -6.37
C GLY A 12 1.50 15.89 -7.14
N MET A 13 2.39 14.88 -7.09
CA MET A 13 3.56 14.86 -7.97
C MET A 13 3.15 14.55 -9.42
N THR A 14 3.91 15.07 -10.39
CA THR A 14 3.74 14.74 -11.81
C THR A 14 4.35 13.38 -12.15
N ARG A 15 3.99 12.84 -13.31
CA ARG A 15 4.62 11.64 -13.89
C ARG A 15 6.15 11.75 -13.93
N GLN A 16 6.67 12.90 -14.38
CA GLN A 16 8.11 13.12 -14.46
C GLN A 16 8.78 13.09 -13.07
N GLN A 17 8.18 13.76 -12.07
CA GLN A 17 8.72 13.74 -10.71
C GLN A 17 8.75 12.33 -10.11
N VAL A 18 7.73 11.51 -10.40
CA VAL A 18 7.71 10.09 -10.00
C VAL A 18 8.88 9.33 -10.64
N LEU A 19 9.09 9.48 -11.94
CA LEU A 19 10.19 8.82 -12.67
C LEU A 19 11.56 9.28 -12.18
N ASP A 20 11.73 10.57 -11.90
CA ASP A 20 12.99 11.14 -11.39
C ASP A 20 13.37 10.54 -10.02
N ILE A 21 12.38 10.32 -9.14
CA ILE A 21 12.61 9.71 -7.82
C ILE A 21 12.80 8.19 -7.95
N ALA A 22 11.93 7.52 -8.70
CA ALA A 22 11.93 6.06 -8.81
C ALA A 22 13.15 5.55 -9.58
N GLY A 23 13.63 6.31 -10.56
CA GLY A 23 14.57 5.89 -11.61
C GLY A 23 13.80 5.26 -12.75
N ALA A 24 13.66 5.98 -13.86
CA ALA A 24 12.82 5.59 -15.01
C ALA A 24 13.15 4.21 -15.58
N GLU A 25 14.43 3.80 -15.51
CA GLU A 25 14.92 2.49 -15.94
C GLU A 25 14.34 1.32 -15.12
N ASN A 26 13.77 1.59 -13.96
CA ASN A 26 13.15 0.58 -13.10
C ASN A 26 11.62 0.52 -13.25
N CYS A 27 11.04 1.32 -14.15
CA CYS A 27 9.61 1.51 -14.26
C CYS A 27 9.07 1.17 -15.65
N GLU A 28 7.85 0.64 -15.65
CA GLU A 28 7.08 0.22 -16.81
C GLU A 28 5.81 1.09 -16.87
N THR A 29 5.39 1.46 -18.08
CA THR A 29 4.16 2.23 -18.34
C THR A 29 3.42 1.62 -19.52
N GLY A 30 2.11 1.88 -19.65
CA GLY A 30 1.30 1.34 -20.73
C GLY A 30 0.96 -0.15 -20.56
N GLY A 31 0.44 -0.76 -21.63
CA GLY A 31 0.02 -2.17 -21.62
C GLY A 31 -1.05 -2.45 -20.54
N SER A 32 -0.84 -3.48 -19.74
CA SER A 32 -1.72 -3.86 -18.62
C SER A 32 -1.78 -2.83 -17.50
N PHE A 33 -0.83 -1.89 -17.44
CA PHE A 33 -0.79 -0.83 -16.41
C PHE A 33 -1.50 0.44 -16.86
N GLY A 34 -1.91 0.53 -18.13
CA GLY A 34 -2.57 1.70 -18.69
C GLY A 34 -1.77 2.98 -18.45
N ASP A 35 -2.41 3.95 -17.82
CA ASP A 35 -1.83 5.25 -17.47
C ASP A 35 -0.99 5.27 -16.18
N SER A 36 -0.89 4.13 -15.50
CA SER A 36 -0.11 4.03 -14.26
C SER A 36 1.37 3.81 -14.54
N ILE A 37 2.20 4.19 -13.58
CA ILE A 37 3.63 3.87 -13.55
C ILE A 37 3.82 2.71 -12.58
N HIS A 38 4.35 1.59 -13.06
CA HIS A 38 4.71 0.43 -12.24
C HIS A 38 6.23 0.35 -12.10
N CYS A 39 6.77 0.39 -10.89
CA CYS A 39 8.21 0.40 -10.64
C CYS A 39 8.64 -0.84 -9.84
N ARG A 40 9.53 -1.65 -10.43
CA ARG A 40 10.05 -2.87 -9.81
C ARG A 40 11.09 -2.55 -8.74
N GLY A 41 11.06 -3.30 -7.65
CA GLY A 41 11.95 -3.18 -6.49
C GLY A 41 13.32 -3.80 -6.73
N HIS A 42 13.36 -5.12 -6.68
CA HIS A 42 14.52 -5.96 -7.00
C HIS A 42 14.21 -6.90 -8.17
N ALA A 43 15.24 -7.35 -8.88
CA ALA A 43 15.13 -7.93 -10.23
C ALA A 43 14.85 -9.44 -10.31
N ALA A 44 14.60 -10.17 -9.21
CA ALA A 44 14.54 -11.64 -9.28
C ALA A 44 13.48 -12.27 -8.38
N GLY A 45 12.82 -13.30 -8.92
CA GLY A 45 11.89 -14.22 -8.25
C GLY A 45 10.41 -13.91 -8.49
N ASP A 46 9.56 -14.91 -8.22
CA ASP A 46 8.10 -14.82 -8.38
C ASP A 46 7.45 -13.84 -7.38
N TYR A 47 8.19 -13.44 -6.32
CA TYR A 47 7.72 -12.58 -5.23
C TYR A 47 8.49 -11.25 -5.17
N TYR A 48 8.57 -10.55 -6.30
CA TYR A 48 9.29 -9.28 -6.38
C TYR A 48 8.53 -8.14 -5.68
N ALA A 49 9.28 -7.24 -5.04
CA ALA A 49 8.72 -6.02 -4.49
C ALA A 49 8.42 -5.01 -5.61
N TYR A 50 7.36 -4.21 -5.48
CA TYR A 50 7.01 -3.18 -6.47
C TYR A 50 6.23 -2.03 -5.86
N ALA A 51 6.15 -0.94 -6.61
CA ALA A 51 5.18 0.13 -6.39
C ALA A 51 4.40 0.41 -7.68
N THR A 52 3.15 0.83 -7.55
CA THR A 52 2.35 1.35 -8.66
C THR A 52 1.79 2.71 -8.29
N PHE A 53 1.88 3.66 -9.22
CA PHE A 53 1.40 5.02 -9.07
C PHE A 53 0.33 5.31 -10.15
N GLY A 54 -0.88 5.64 -9.71
CA GLY A 54 -1.95 6.11 -10.58
C GLY A 54 -1.95 7.63 -10.67
N PHE A 55 -2.59 8.14 -11.72
CA PHE A 55 -2.66 9.57 -12.02
C PHE A 55 -4.10 9.97 -12.33
N THR A 56 -4.43 11.23 -12.03
CA THR A 56 -5.75 11.82 -12.27
C THR A 56 -6.22 11.75 -13.73
N SER A 57 -5.29 11.62 -14.69
CA SER A 57 -5.59 11.45 -16.12
C SER A 57 -4.38 10.93 -16.90
N ALA A 58 -4.57 10.76 -18.21
CA ALA A 58 -3.51 10.44 -19.17
C ALA A 58 -2.54 11.61 -19.48
N ALA A 59 -2.88 12.84 -19.06
CA ALA A 59 -2.13 14.03 -19.42
C ALA A 59 -0.72 14.05 -18.81
N ALA A 60 0.22 14.76 -19.46
CA ALA A 60 1.61 14.84 -18.99
C ALA A 60 1.76 15.55 -17.64
N ASP A 61 0.86 16.49 -17.35
CA ASP A 61 0.79 17.24 -16.10
C ASP A 61 -0.12 16.58 -15.05
N ALA A 62 -0.66 15.40 -15.34
CA ALA A 62 -1.49 14.64 -14.41
C ALA A 62 -0.76 14.38 -13.10
N LYS A 63 -1.55 14.33 -12.02
CA LYS A 63 -1.06 14.32 -10.65
C LYS A 63 -1.26 12.95 -10.03
N VAL A 64 -0.33 12.50 -9.21
CA VAL A 64 -0.48 11.27 -8.44
C VAL A 64 -1.71 11.39 -7.54
N ASP A 65 -2.66 10.48 -7.74
CA ASP A 65 -3.88 10.33 -6.93
C ASP A 65 -3.98 8.94 -6.29
N SER A 66 -3.19 7.98 -6.77
CA SER A 66 -3.15 6.61 -6.27
C SER A 66 -1.71 6.14 -6.07
N LYS A 67 -1.47 5.46 -4.95
CA LYS A 67 -0.20 4.80 -4.62
C LYS A 67 -0.49 3.39 -4.12
N SER A 68 0.25 2.40 -4.59
CA SER A 68 0.26 1.06 -3.99
C SER A 68 1.67 0.48 -3.98
N GLN A 69 1.92 -0.45 -3.08
CA GLN A 69 3.18 -1.16 -2.97
C GLN A 69 2.98 -2.59 -2.50
N GLU A 70 3.94 -3.44 -2.84
CA GLU A 70 4.08 -4.76 -2.24
C GLU A 70 5.54 -4.98 -1.86
N LYS A 71 5.77 -5.46 -0.62
CA LYS A 71 7.08 -5.82 -0.06
C LYS A 71 8.14 -4.69 -0.01
N LEU A 72 7.79 -3.45 -0.30
CA LEU A 72 8.71 -2.30 -0.19
C LEU A 72 8.77 -1.77 1.24
N LEU A 73 7.67 -1.88 1.97
CA LEU A 73 7.55 -1.40 3.35
C LEU A 73 7.33 -2.58 4.29
N ALA A 74 8.24 -2.75 5.25
CA ALA A 74 8.10 -3.73 6.31
C ALA A 74 7.28 -3.16 7.49
N PRO A 75 6.48 -3.99 8.19
CA PRO A 75 5.95 -3.61 9.50
C PRO A 75 7.10 -3.37 10.49
N SER A 76 6.97 -2.41 11.39
CA SER A 76 8.03 -2.06 12.33
C SER A 76 8.07 -2.95 13.57
N ALA A 77 6.92 -3.46 14.01
CA ALA A 77 6.79 -4.32 15.18
C ALA A 77 5.50 -5.17 15.04
N PRO A 78 5.54 -6.24 14.22
CA PRO A 78 4.38 -7.07 13.99
C PRO A 78 3.98 -7.87 15.22
N THR A 79 2.71 -7.75 15.60
CA THR A 79 2.12 -8.40 16.78
C THR A 79 0.67 -8.82 16.55
N LEU A 80 0.19 -8.79 15.30
CA LEU A 80 -1.16 -9.21 14.98
C LEU A 80 -1.34 -10.69 15.34
N THR A 81 -2.52 -11.02 15.84
CA THR A 81 -2.97 -12.40 16.07
C THR A 81 -4.39 -12.54 15.58
N LEU A 82 -4.86 -13.77 15.40
CA LEU A 82 -6.26 -14.03 15.06
C LEU A 82 -7.21 -13.46 16.13
N ALA A 83 -6.84 -13.57 17.40
CA ALA A 83 -7.61 -13.02 18.51
C ALA A 83 -7.76 -11.49 18.41
N LYS A 84 -6.67 -10.77 18.10
CA LYS A 84 -6.72 -9.31 17.85
C LYS A 84 -7.53 -8.98 16.60
N PHE A 85 -7.32 -9.73 15.51
CA PHE A 85 -8.08 -9.54 14.27
C PHE A 85 -9.59 -9.67 14.51
N ASN A 86 -10.03 -10.65 15.31
CA ASN A 86 -11.45 -10.88 15.59
C ASN A 86 -12.11 -9.74 16.38
N GLN A 87 -11.35 -8.92 17.09
CA GLN A 87 -11.85 -7.73 17.78
C GLN A 87 -12.08 -6.54 16.84
N VAL A 88 -11.47 -6.54 15.65
CA VAL A 88 -11.67 -5.49 14.64
C VAL A 88 -13.05 -5.63 14.01
N THR A 89 -13.84 -4.55 13.98
CA THR A 89 -15.18 -4.54 13.38
C THR A 89 -15.31 -3.46 12.31
N VAL A 90 -16.12 -3.73 11.29
CA VAL A 90 -16.50 -2.73 10.27
C VAL A 90 -17.15 -1.53 10.97
N GLY A 91 -16.82 -0.33 10.53
CA GLY A 91 -17.23 0.93 11.18
C GLY A 91 -16.19 1.50 12.14
N MET A 92 -15.17 0.74 12.55
CA MET A 92 -14.06 1.28 13.34
C MET A 92 -13.26 2.30 12.55
N THR A 93 -12.78 3.34 13.23
CA THR A 93 -11.81 4.29 12.67
C THR A 93 -10.43 3.64 12.52
N ARG A 94 -9.59 4.18 11.63
CA ARG A 94 -8.19 3.73 11.48
C ARG A 94 -7.43 3.69 12.82
N ALA A 95 -7.60 4.69 13.67
CA ALA A 95 -6.91 4.76 14.96
C ALA A 95 -7.35 3.62 15.90
N GLN A 96 -8.65 3.33 15.96
CA GLN A 96 -9.18 2.21 16.75
C GLN A 96 -8.64 0.87 16.24
N VAL A 97 -8.66 0.65 14.92
CA VAL A 97 -8.14 -0.58 14.34
C VAL A 97 -6.66 -0.77 14.67
N LEU A 98 -5.82 0.26 14.47
CA LEU A 98 -4.39 0.21 14.77
C LEU A 98 -4.09 0.00 16.27
N ALA A 99 -4.94 0.50 17.16
CA ALA A 99 -4.84 0.22 18.59
C ALA A 99 -5.09 -1.26 18.90
N THR A 100 -6.02 -1.91 18.18
CA THR A 100 -6.34 -3.34 18.34
C THR A 100 -5.27 -4.26 17.74
N VAL A 101 -4.87 -4.01 16.49
CA VAL A 101 -3.95 -4.90 15.75
C VAL A 101 -2.47 -4.68 16.08
N GLY A 102 -2.15 -3.58 16.76
CA GLY A 102 -0.79 -3.13 17.03
C GLY A 102 -0.32 -2.13 15.96
N GLN A 103 0.07 -0.93 16.39
CA GLN A 103 0.44 0.15 15.46
C GLN A 103 1.60 -0.23 14.53
N GLY A 104 2.56 -1.01 15.03
CA GLY A 104 3.71 -1.47 14.25
C GLY A 104 3.44 -2.71 13.40
N SER A 105 2.24 -3.29 13.47
CA SER A 105 1.90 -4.52 12.73
C SER A 105 1.56 -4.29 11.27
N CYS A 106 1.27 -3.05 10.89
CA CYS A 106 0.68 -2.73 9.61
C CYS A 106 1.55 -1.81 8.77
N THR A 107 1.41 -1.95 7.46
CA THR A 107 1.94 -1.02 6.46
C THR A 107 0.83 -0.65 5.48
N THR A 108 0.95 0.51 4.84
CA THR A 108 0.05 0.89 3.75
C THR A 108 0.33 -0.01 2.54
N TRP A 109 -0.70 -0.75 2.11
CA TRP A 109 -0.67 -1.49 0.85
C TRP A 109 -1.07 -0.61 -0.32
N SER A 110 -2.16 0.14 -0.15
CA SER A 110 -2.65 1.08 -1.17
C SER A 110 -3.34 2.29 -0.55
N GLU A 111 -3.29 3.43 -1.23
CA GLU A 111 -4.01 4.65 -0.87
C GLU A 111 -4.41 5.40 -2.15
N TYR A 112 -5.67 5.79 -2.25
CA TYR A 112 -6.25 6.40 -3.45
C TYR A 112 -7.26 7.51 -3.14
N TYR A 113 -7.13 8.62 -3.84
CA TYR A 113 -7.94 9.84 -3.74
C TYR A 113 -8.79 10.04 -5.01
N PRO A 114 -10.00 9.46 -5.07
CA PRO A 114 -10.83 9.53 -6.28
C PRO A 114 -11.28 10.94 -6.67
N ALA A 115 -11.35 11.85 -5.71
CA ALA A 115 -11.75 13.24 -5.92
C ALA A 115 -10.55 14.22 -5.88
N TYR A 116 -9.31 13.74 -6.09
CA TYR A 116 -8.11 14.58 -5.99
C TYR A 116 -8.26 15.89 -6.80
N PRO A 117 -7.93 17.07 -6.22
CA PRO A 117 -7.17 17.29 -4.98
C PRO A 117 -7.98 17.26 -3.67
N SER A 118 -9.28 16.99 -3.72
CA SER A 118 -10.08 16.75 -2.51
C SER A 118 -9.74 15.39 -1.90
N THR A 119 -9.96 15.26 -0.58
CA THR A 119 -9.82 13.99 0.15
C THR A 119 -11.12 13.19 0.23
N ALA A 120 -12.19 13.65 -0.42
CA ALA A 120 -13.49 12.99 -0.39
C ALA A 120 -13.41 11.59 -1.03
N GLY A 121 -13.94 10.58 -0.33
CA GLY A 121 -13.95 9.21 -0.78
C GLY A 121 -12.58 8.54 -0.74
N VAL A 122 -11.62 9.07 0.02
CA VAL A 122 -10.27 8.49 0.11
C VAL A 122 -10.37 7.03 0.54
N THR A 123 -9.68 6.15 -0.19
CA THR A 123 -9.57 4.74 0.17
C THR A 123 -8.16 4.44 0.64
N LEU A 124 -8.05 3.66 1.70
CA LEU A 124 -6.78 3.22 2.26
C LEU A 124 -6.87 1.73 2.57
N SER A 125 -5.87 0.98 2.14
CA SER A 125 -5.72 -0.43 2.47
C SER A 125 -4.46 -0.64 3.28
N LEU A 126 -4.57 -1.35 4.39
CA LEU A 126 -3.43 -1.77 5.20
C LEU A 126 -3.19 -3.27 5.01
N SER A 127 -1.93 -3.67 4.89
CA SER A 127 -1.48 -5.05 5.12
C SER A 127 -0.86 -5.13 6.50
N CYS A 128 -1.37 -6.03 7.33
CA CYS A 128 -0.92 -6.24 8.71
C CYS A 128 -0.42 -7.67 8.89
N PHE A 129 0.58 -7.86 9.75
CA PHE A 129 1.30 -9.13 9.87
C PHE A 129 1.40 -9.57 11.33
N ASP A 130 1.36 -10.90 11.53
CA ASP A 130 1.86 -11.49 12.77
C ASP A 130 3.40 -11.45 12.82
N VAL A 131 3.98 -11.87 13.95
CA VAL A 131 5.42 -11.75 14.26
C VAL A 131 6.31 -12.26 13.12
N ASP A 132 5.93 -13.36 12.47
CA ASP A 132 6.72 -14.04 11.43
C ASP A 132 6.05 -13.97 10.04
N GLY A 133 5.02 -13.15 9.91
CA GLY A 133 4.12 -13.14 8.76
C GLY A 133 4.65 -12.38 7.56
N TYR A 134 5.54 -11.40 7.80
CA TYR A 134 6.12 -10.59 6.75
C TYR A 134 7.37 -11.23 6.14
N SER A 135 7.42 -11.26 4.81
CA SER A 135 8.62 -11.64 4.06
C SER A 135 8.82 -10.72 2.85
N SER A 136 10.02 -10.15 2.74
CA SER A 136 10.42 -9.32 1.59
C SER A 136 10.76 -10.12 0.34
N THR A 137 11.00 -11.44 0.48
CA THR A 137 11.48 -12.31 -0.61
C THR A 137 10.67 -13.59 -0.81
N GLY A 138 9.75 -13.91 0.10
CA GLY A 138 8.92 -15.11 0.04
C GLY A 138 7.44 -14.81 0.32
N PHE A 139 6.62 -15.85 0.44
CA PHE A 139 5.20 -15.67 0.76
C PHE A 139 4.98 -14.98 2.10
N TYR A 140 3.91 -14.19 2.17
CA TYR A 140 3.33 -13.84 3.45
C TYR A 140 2.73 -15.07 4.10
N ARG A 141 2.87 -15.18 5.42
CA ARG A 141 2.22 -16.21 6.23
C ARG A 141 1.00 -15.59 6.90
N GLY A 142 1.00 -15.48 8.23
CA GLY A 142 -0.06 -14.83 8.98
C GLY A 142 -0.18 -13.35 8.66
N SER A 143 -1.26 -12.99 7.98
CA SER A 143 -1.49 -11.62 7.54
C SER A 143 -2.98 -11.26 7.49
N ALA A 144 -3.26 -9.97 7.47
CA ALA A 144 -4.60 -9.44 7.25
C ALA A 144 -4.58 -8.20 6.37
N HIS A 145 -5.63 -8.04 5.57
CA HIS A 145 -5.92 -6.83 4.83
C HIS A 145 -7.11 -6.12 5.46
N LEU A 146 -6.99 -4.80 5.59
CA LEU A 146 -8.00 -3.91 6.18
C LEU A 146 -8.27 -2.77 5.20
N TRP A 147 -9.51 -2.61 4.76
CA TRP A 147 -9.91 -1.62 3.77
C TRP A 147 -10.74 -0.52 4.42
N PHE A 148 -10.33 0.72 4.22
CA PHE A 148 -10.96 1.92 4.77
C PHE A 148 -11.45 2.81 3.64
N THR A 149 -12.56 3.49 3.89
CA THR A 149 -13.06 4.63 3.09
C THR A 149 -13.34 5.78 4.04
N ASP A 150 -12.83 6.96 3.73
CA ASP A 150 -12.96 8.17 4.56
C ASP A 150 -12.58 7.94 6.03
N GLY A 151 -11.53 7.13 6.25
CA GLY A 151 -11.00 6.82 7.59
C GLY A 151 -11.77 5.76 8.37
N VAL A 152 -12.83 5.19 7.81
CA VAL A 152 -13.69 4.18 8.43
C VAL A 152 -13.50 2.83 7.76
N LEU A 153 -13.31 1.78 8.57
CA LEU A 153 -13.14 0.41 8.08
C LEU A 153 -14.42 -0.08 7.39
N GLN A 154 -14.30 -0.45 6.12
CA GLN A 154 -15.39 -1.00 5.30
C GLN A 154 -15.30 -2.52 5.17
N GLY A 155 -14.10 -3.08 5.26
CA GLY A 155 -13.89 -4.51 5.13
C GLY A 155 -12.59 -4.99 5.76
N LYS A 156 -12.53 -6.29 6.03
CA LYS A 156 -11.36 -6.97 6.60
C LYS A 156 -11.27 -8.40 6.08
N ARG A 157 -10.06 -8.90 5.88
CA ARG A 157 -9.77 -10.29 5.55
C ARG A 157 -8.46 -10.72 6.18
N GLN A 158 -8.36 -11.99 6.56
CA GLN A 158 -7.12 -12.58 7.07
C GLN A 158 -6.75 -13.84 6.30
N TRP A 159 -5.47 -14.19 6.38
CA TRP A 159 -4.90 -15.44 5.92
C TRP A 159 -3.94 -15.96 6.98
N ASP A 160 -4.12 -17.22 7.36
CA ASP A 160 -3.20 -18.00 8.19
C ASP A 160 -2.77 -17.34 9.52
N LEU A 161 -3.62 -16.46 10.09
CA LEU A 161 -3.38 -15.91 11.42
C LEU A 161 -3.64 -16.96 12.51
N VAL A 162 -2.78 -16.94 13.53
CA VAL A 162 -2.91 -17.73 14.77
C VAL A 162 -3.28 -16.86 15.98
#